data_AF-A0A537G8S8-F1
#
_entry.id   AF-A0A537G8S8-F1
#
_cell.length_a   1.000
_cell.length_b   1.000
_cell.length_c   1.000
_cell.angle_alpha   90.00
_cell.angle_beta   90.00
_cell.angle_gamma   90.00
#
_symmetry.space_group_name_H-M   'P 1'
#
loop_
_entity.id
_entity.type
_entity.pdbx_description
1 polymer ?
#
loop_
_entity_poly.entity_id
_entity_poly.type
_entity_poly.pdbx_seq_one_letter_code
_entity_poly.pdbx_strand_id
1 'polypeptide(L)' 'MTPRERELMTGMGNCYASCHEDFEETVRMVGDARGLTVDQVKKMLEDIRGKYGADMEYQRLRGRLPKDFPL' A
#
# COMPACT_ATOMS: atom_id res chain seq x y z
N MET A 1 -11.24 7.65 -1.97
CA MET A 1 -10.77 6.37 -1.39
C MET A 1 -11.70 5.93 -0.26
N THR A 2 -12.04 4.64 -0.17
CA THR A 2 -12.81 4.11 0.98
C THR A 2 -11.97 4.10 2.26
N PRO A 3 -12.57 4.03 3.47
CA PRO A 3 -11.81 3.94 4.72
C PRO A 3 -10.83 2.76 4.75
N ARG A 4 -11.22 1.59 4.23
CA ARG A 4 -10.38 0.39 4.19
C ARG A 4 -9.19 0.55 3.24
N GLU A 5 -9.40 1.12 2.06
CA GLU A 5 -8.34 1.37 1.09
C GLU A 5 -7.34 2.43 1.59
N ARG A 6 -7.83 3.48 2.25
CA ARG A 6 -7.01 4.50 2.91
C ARG A 6 -6.17 3.90 4.03
N GLU A 7 -6.77 3.04 4.84
CA GLU A 7 -6.09 2.32 5.93
C GLU A 7 -4.96 1.46 5.38
N LEU A 8 -5.22 0.70 4.30
CA LEU A 8 -4.20 -0.13 3.65
C LEU A 8 -3.01 0.71 3.14
N MET A 9 -3.28 1.78 2.38
CA MET A 9 -2.23 2.67 1.86
C MET A 9 -1.43 3.35 2.99
N THR A 10 -2.12 3.74 4.06
CA THR A 10 -1.48 4.30 5.25
C THR A 10 -0.61 3.25 5.94
N GLY A 11 -1.09 2.01 6.04
CA GLY A 11 -0.39 0.87 6.59
C GLY A 11 0.88 0.54 5.82
N MET A 12 0.82 0.53 4.49
CA MET A 12 2.02 0.36 3.64
C MET A 12 3.09 1.40 3.96
N GLY A 13 2.71 2.69 3.96
CA GLY A 13 3.64 3.78 4.27
C GLY A 13 4.21 3.72 5.67
N ASN A 14 3.41 3.32 6.67
CA ASN A 14 3.88 3.12 8.04
C ASN A 14 4.85 1.94 8.14
N CYS A 15 4.52 0.80 7.54
CA CYS A 15 5.34 -0.41 7.56
C CYS A 15 6.71 -0.13 6.94
N TYR A 16 6.74 0.47 5.75
CA TYR A 16 7.99 0.83 5.10
C TYR A 16 8.80 1.85 5.92
N ALA A 17 8.17 2.87 6.49
CA ALA A 17 8.86 3.87 7.29
C ALA A 17 9.50 3.29 8.57
N SER A 18 8.98 2.17 9.09
CA SER A 18 9.52 1.50 10.27
C SER A 18 10.56 0.44 9.93
N CYS A 19 10.39 -0.30 8.84
CA CYS A 19 11.20 -1.49 8.55
C CYS A 19 12.20 -1.27 7.40
N HIS A 20 11.96 -0.30 6.52
CA HIS A 20 12.77 -0.01 5.33
C HIS A 20 12.97 -1.21 4.38
N GLU A 21 12.05 -2.18 4.43
CA GLU A 21 12.09 -3.38 3.60
C GLU A 21 11.64 -3.11 2.17
N ASP A 22 11.91 -4.06 1.28
CA ASP A 22 11.45 -3.99 -0.10
C ASP A 22 9.92 -4.12 -0.24
N PHE A 23 9.43 -4.00 -1.48
CA PHE A 23 8.00 -4.07 -1.77
C PHE A 23 7.37 -5.40 -1.35
N GLU A 24 8.03 -6.53 -1.66
CA GLU A 24 7.49 -7.86 -1.42
C GLU A 24 7.35 -8.10 0.09
N GLU A 25 8.39 -7.78 0.84
CA GLU A 25 8.40 -7.93 2.28
C GLU A 25 7.43 -6.95 2.97
N THR A 26 7.35 -5.70 2.51
CA THR A 26 6.37 -4.73 3.00
C THR A 26 4.94 -5.24 2.81
N VAL A 27 4.62 -5.75 1.62
CA VAL A 27 3.30 -6.32 1.31
C VAL A 27 3.02 -7.55 2.19
N ARG A 28 4.00 -8.42 2.38
CA ARG A 28 3.88 -9.61 3.24
C ARG A 28 3.55 -9.22 4.68
N MET A 29 4.30 -8.29 5.26
CA MET A 29 4.08 -7.81 6.64
C MET A 29 2.71 -7.13 6.79
N VAL A 30 2.31 -6.30 5.82
CA VAL A 30 1.01 -5.62 5.81
C VAL A 30 -0.14 -6.62 5.68
N GLY A 31 0.05 -7.67 4.88
CA GLY A 31 -0.88 -8.79 4.71
C GLY A 31 -1.06 -9.60 5.99
N ASP A 32 0.03 -10.04 6.60
CA ASP A 32 0.04 -10.82 7.84
C ASP A 32 -0.72 -10.08 8.96
N ALA A 33 -0.46 -8.78 9.13
CA ALA A 33 -1.13 -7.94 10.12
C ALA A 33 -2.65 -7.79 9.89
N ARG A 34 -3.14 -8.09 8.69
CA ARG A 34 -4.54 -7.95 8.26
C ARG A 34 -5.21 -9.29 7.95
N GLY A 35 -4.52 -10.41 8.14
CA GLY A 35 -5.00 -11.73 7.75
C GLY A 35 -5.26 -11.87 6.25
N LEU A 36 -4.45 -11.17 5.43
CA LEU A 36 -4.53 -11.19 3.97
C LEU A 36 -3.29 -11.86 3.39
N THR A 37 -3.46 -12.54 2.26
CA THR A 37 -2.32 -13.04 1.49
C THR A 37 -1.62 -11.91 0.74
N VAL A 38 -0.35 -12.13 0.36
CA VAL A 38 0.43 -11.21 -0.48
C VAL A 38 -0.35 -10.85 -1.76
N ASP A 39 -0.91 -11.84 -2.45
CA ASP A 39 -1.65 -11.62 -3.70
C ASP A 39 -2.92 -10.78 -3.49
N GLN A 40 -3.62 -10.96 -2.37
CA GLN A 40 -4.79 -10.15 -2.04
C GLN A 40 -4.39 -8.68 -1.82
N VAL A 41 -3.30 -8.43 -1.10
CA VAL A 41 -2.80 -7.08 -0.87
C VAL A 41 -2.36 -6.44 -2.18
N LYS A 42 -1.58 -7.14 -3.02
CA LYS A 42 -1.17 -6.63 -4.35
C LYS A 42 -2.37 -6.27 -5.21
N LYS A 43 -3.37 -7.15 -5.28
CA LYS A 43 -4.60 -6.89 -6.04
C LYS A 43 -5.36 -5.68 -5.50
N MET A 44 -5.49 -5.55 -4.18
CA MET A 44 -6.11 -4.36 -3.57
C MET A 44 -5.34 -3.08 -3.91
N LEU A 45 -4.01 -3.13 -3.88
CA LEU A 45 -3.16 -1.98 -4.22
C LEU A 45 -3.29 -1.60 -5.70
N GLU A 46 -3.35 -2.58 -6.60
CA GLU A 46 -3.61 -2.37 -8.03
C GLU A 46 -4.99 -1.73 -8.25
N ASP A 47 -6.03 -2.25 -7.59
CA ASP A 47 -7.39 -1.70 -7.65
C ASP A 47 -7.43 -0.25 -7.15
N ILE A 48 -6.74 0.05 -6.04
CA ILE A 48 -6.65 1.41 -5.47
C ILE A 48 -5.97 2.34 -6.48
N ARG A 49 -4.85 1.93 -7.07
CA ARG A 49 -4.14 2.69 -8.10
C ARG A 49 -5.04 2.95 -9.32
N GLY A 50 -5.75 1.94 -9.79
CA GLY A 50 -6.68 2.07 -10.93
C GLY A 50 -7.82 3.05 -10.66
N LYS A 51 -8.40 3.02 -9.46
CA LYS A 51 -9.52 3.90 -9.07
C LYS A 51 -9.09 5.34 -8.77
N TYR A 52 -7.93 5.52 -8.13
CA TYR A 52 -7.54 6.77 -7.49
C TYR A 52 -6.18 7.30 -7.95
N GLY A 53 -5.55 6.76 -8.99
CA GLY A 53 -4.19 7.12 -9.39
C GLY A 53 -3.97 8.63 -9.61
N ALA A 54 -4.99 9.38 -10.06
CA ALA A 54 -4.91 10.84 -10.23
C ALA A 54 -5.41 11.65 -9.02
N ASP A 55 -5.93 10.98 -7.98
CA ASP A 55 -6.47 11.62 -6.79
C ASP A 55 -5.35 12.16 -5.88
N MET A 56 -5.54 13.37 -5.35
CA MET A 56 -4.53 14.03 -4.51
C MET A 56 -4.26 13.27 -3.20
N GLU A 57 -5.28 12.65 -2.61
CA GLU A 57 -5.11 11.86 -1.38
C GLU A 57 -4.30 10.60 -1.67
N TYR A 58 -4.57 9.92 -2.79
CA TYR A 58 -3.73 8.80 -3.24
C TYR A 58 -2.29 9.22 -3.44
N GLN A 59 -2.03 10.29 -4.20
CA GLN A 59 -0.68 10.78 -4.47
C GLN A 59 0.08 11.13 -3.19
N ARG A 60 -0.60 11.74 -2.21
CA ARG A 60 -0.03 12.02 -0.89
C ARG A 60 0.38 10.74 -0.15
N LEU A 61 -0.47 9.71 -0.15
CA LEU A 61 -0.17 8.43 0.53
C LEU A 61 0.92 7.64 -0.21
N ARG A 62 0.83 7.57 -1.53
CA ARG A 62 1.82 6.94 -2.41
C ARG A 62 3.20 7.58 -2.29
N GLY A 63 3.27 8.90 -2.09
CA GLY A 63 4.52 9.64 -1.89
C GLY A 63 5.27 9.30 -0.60
N ARG A 64 4.65 8.55 0.32
CA ARG A 64 5.31 8.04 1.54
C ARG A 64 6.08 6.74 1.30
N LEU A 65 5.94 6.16 0.11
CA LEU A 65 6.58 4.91 -0.30
C LEU A 65 7.68 5.19 -1.35
N PRO A 66 8.66 4.30 -1.49
CA PRO A 66 9.68 4.40 -2.52
C PRO A 66 9.09 4.48 -3.94
N LYS A 67 9.74 5.22 -4.84
CA LYS A 67 9.23 5.44 -6.21
C LYS A 67 9.25 4.17 -7.06
N ASP A 68 10.12 3.23 -6.74
CA ASP A 68 10.28 1.92 -7.37
C ASP A 68 9.25 0.88 -6.92
N PHE A 69 8.48 1.13 -5.85
CA PHE A 69 7.32 0.30 -5.52
C PHE A 69 6.32 0.35 -6.69
N PRO A 70 5.80 -0.80 -7.18
CA PRO A 70 4.95 -0.87 -8.38
C PRO A 70 3.51 -0.42 -8.12
N LEU A 71 3.34 0.79 -7.57
CA LEU A 71 2.11 1.45 -7.12
C LEU A 71 1.95 2.81 -7.80
#